data_AF-A0A258B7R5-F1
#
_entry.id   AF-A0A258B7R5-F1
#
_cell.length_a   1.000
_cell.length_b   1.000
_cell.length_c   1.000
_cell.angle_alpha   90.00
_cell.angle_beta   90.00
_cell.angle_gamma   90.00
#
_symmetry.space_group_name_H-M   'P 1'
#
loop_
_entity.id
_entity.type
_entity.pdbx_description
1 polymer ?
#
loop_
_entity_poly.entity_id
_entity_poly.type
_entity_poly.pdbx_seq_one_letter_code
_entity_poly.pdbx_strand_id
1 'polypeptide(L)' 'MYDKPDARGHFGPYGGVFVSETLMFALDELKAAYAKYQYDPEFLEEFHYELKHFVGRPSPVYHAKRWSEM' A
#
# COMPACT_ATOMS: atom_id res chain seq x y z
N MET A 1 -3.30 -13.93 -12.43
CA MET A 1 -3.19 -13.69 -10.98
C MET A 1 -1.94 -12.84 -10.79
N TYR A 2 -2.03 -11.67 -10.15
CA TYR A 2 -0.87 -10.78 -9.97
C TYR A 2 -0.16 -11.22 -8.69
N ASP A 3 1.02 -11.84 -8.82
CA ASP A 3 1.79 -12.48 -7.74
C ASP A 3 3.06 -11.68 -7.37
N LYS A 4 3.05 -10.38 -7.67
CA LYS A 4 4.18 -9.48 -7.41
C LYS A 4 3.95 -8.62 -6.17
N PRO A 5 5.02 -8.24 -5.45
CA PRO A 5 6.43 -8.60 -5.68
C PRO A 5 6.75 -10.06 -5.35
N ASP A 6 7.90 -10.57 -5.82
CA ASP A 6 8.43 -11.87 -5.37
C ASP A 6 8.79 -11.84 -3.87
N ALA A 7 9.11 -12.99 -3.28
CA ALA A 7 9.46 -13.09 -1.85
C ALA A 7 10.69 -12.26 -1.44
N ARG A 8 11.50 -11.83 -2.41
CA ARG A 8 12.68 -10.97 -2.20
C ARG A 8 12.36 -9.49 -2.45
N GLY A 9 11.10 -9.14 -2.71
CA GLY A 9 10.66 -7.77 -2.96
C GLY A 9 10.86 -7.30 -4.41
N HIS A 10 11.09 -8.19 -5.37
CA HIS A 10 11.34 -7.81 -6.76
C HIS A 10 10.06 -7.85 -7.63
N PHE A 11 9.91 -6.83 -8.46
CA PHE A 11 8.99 -6.76 -9.58
C PHE A 11 9.77 -7.02 -10.88
N GLY A 12 10.04 -8.29 -11.18
CA GLY A 12 10.94 -8.64 -12.28
C GLY A 12 12.38 -8.24 -11.95
N PRO A 13 13.10 -7.48 -12.79
CA PRO A 13 14.47 -7.05 -12.49
C PRO A 13 14.54 -5.83 -11.54
N TYR A 14 13.40 -5.27 -11.12
CA TYR A 14 13.32 -4.04 -10.33
C TYR A 14 12.86 -4.32 -8.90
N GLY A 15 13.17 -3.43 -7.95
CA GLY A 15 12.81 -3.60 -6.54
C GLY A 15 13.91 -4.27 -5.75
N GLY A 16 13.57 -5.09 -4.75
CA GLY A 16 14.52 -5.70 -3.83
C GLY A 16 14.83 -4.83 -2.61
N VAL A 17 15.69 -5.35 -1.73
CA VAL A 17 16.14 -4.66 -0.51
C VAL A 17 17.65 -4.45 -0.60
N PHE A 18 18.05 -3.20 -0.89
CA PHE A 18 19.45 -2.78 -1.04
C PHE A 18 19.75 -1.67 -0.04
N VAL A 19 19.75 -2.01 1.25
CA VAL A 19 20.00 -1.08 2.36
C VAL A 19 21.20 -1.55 3.19
N SER A 20 21.68 -0.70 4.11
CA SER A 20 22.71 -1.12 5.07
C SER A 20 22.20 -2.23 5.99
N GLU A 21 23.12 -3.07 6.47
CA GLU A 21 22.80 -4.16 7.42
C GLU A 21 22.07 -3.64 8.67
N THR A 22 22.43 -2.44 9.13
CA THR A 22 21.80 -1.78 10.28
C THR A 22 20.30 -1.52 10.10
N LEU A 23 19.79 -1.50 8.87
CA LEU A 23 18.37 -1.28 8.55
C LEU A 23 17.61 -2.58 8.28
N MET A 24 18.30 -3.71 8.12
CA MET A 24 17.67 -5.00 7.81
C MET A 24 16.66 -5.39 8.88
N PHE A 25 17.02 -5.25 10.16
CA PHE A 25 16.14 -5.61 11.27
C PHE A 25 14.83 -4.81 11.27
N ALA A 26 14.91 -3.49 11.08
CA ALA A 26 13.74 -2.63 11.04
C ALA A 26 12.83 -2.95 9.84
N LEU A 27 13.40 -3.32 8.70
CA LEU A 27 12.62 -3.73 7.53
C LEU A 27 11.90 -5.07 7.76
N ASP A 28 12.53 -6.02 8.44
CA ASP A 28 11.91 -7.31 8.73
C ASP A 28 10.79 -7.18 9.76
N GLU A 29 10.96 -6.33 10.78
CA GLU A 29 9.90 -5.99 11.73
C GLU A 29 8.70 -5.33 11.01
N LEU A 30 8.97 -4.37 10.12
CA LEU A 30 7.93 -3.71 9.33
C LEU A 30 7.18 -4.71 8.43
N LYS A 31 7.89 -5.62 7.76
CA LYS A 31 7.27 -6.66 6.93
C LYS A 31 6.37 -7.57 7.76
N ALA A 32 6.83 -8.00 8.93
CA ALA A 32 6.05 -8.86 9.82
C ALA A 32 4.78 -8.14 10.33
N ALA A 33 4.92 -6.88 10.75
CA ALA A 33 3.79 -6.06 11.18
C ALA A 33 2.78 -5.86 10.05
N TYR A 34 3.23 -5.47 8.85
CA TYR A 34 2.38 -5.33 7.69
C TYR A 34 1.66 -6.64 7.35
N ALA A 35 2.38 -7.77 7.37
CA ALA A 35 1.82 -9.08 7.05
C ALA A 35 0.67 -9.49 7.98
N LYS A 36 0.76 -9.08 9.25
CA LYS A 36 -0.30 -9.24 10.25
C LYS A 36 -1.46 -8.29 9.99
N TYR A 37 -1.19 -6.98 9.95
CA TYR A 37 -2.25 -5.95 9.95
C TYR A 37 -2.98 -5.80 8.62
N GLN A 38 -2.40 -6.23 7.49
CA GLN A 38 -3.09 -6.19 6.20
C GLN A 38 -4.36 -7.06 6.14
N TYR A 39 -4.49 -8.03 7.05
CA TYR A 39 -5.65 -8.93 7.16
C TYR A 39 -6.36 -8.84 8.52
N ASP A 40 -5.92 -7.92 9.38
CA ASP A 40 -6.49 -7.74 10.71
C ASP A 40 -7.79 -6.93 10.61
N PRO A 41 -8.95 -7.48 11.01
CA PRO A 41 -10.24 -6.84 10.79
C PRO A 41 -10.40 -5.55 11.61
N GLU A 42 -9.84 -5.52 12.83
CA GLU A 42 -9.92 -4.34 13.71
C GLU A 42 -9.11 -3.18 13.11
N PHE A 43 -7.90 -3.45 12.62
CA PHE A 43 -7.08 -2.46 11.93
C PHE A 43 -7.72 -1.95 10.64
N LEU A 44 -8.29 -2.84 9.84
CA LEU A 44 -8.95 -2.46 8.58
C LEU A 44 -10.20 -1.61 8.83
N GLU A 45 -10.97 -1.91 9.88
CA GLU A 45 -12.13 -1.12 10.28
C GLU A 45 -11.73 0.31 10.66
N GLU A 46 -10.73 0.45 11.54
CA GLU A 46 -10.20 1.76 11.94
C GLU A 46 -9.63 2.53 10.73
N PHE A 47 -8.83 1.86 9.91
CA PHE A 47 -8.25 2.45 8.71
C PHE A 47 -9.33 2.98 7.76
N HIS A 48 -10.40 2.21 7.52
CA HIS A 48 -11.51 2.65 6.67
C HIS A 48 -12.35 3.77 7.31
N TYR A 49 -12.52 3.75 8.62
CA TYR A 49 -13.17 4.83 9.36
C TYR A 49 -12.40 6.14 9.17
N GLU A 50 -11.09 6.14 9.38
CA GLU A 50 -10.23 7.31 9.20
C GLU A 50 -10.22 7.81 7.76
N LEU A 51 -10.14 6.90 6.78
CA LEU A 51 -10.24 7.27 5.37
C LEU A 51 -11.55 8.00 5.06
N LYS A 52 -12.66 7.61 5.67
CA LYS A 52 -13.98 8.21 5.42
C LYS A 52 -14.17 9.51 6.19
N HIS A 53 -13.87 9.52 7.47
CA HIS A 53 -14.30 10.58 8.40
C HIS A 53 -13.24 11.66 8.60
N PHE A 54 -11.95 11.33 8.43
CA PHE A 54 -10.86 12.29 8.54
C PHE A 54 -10.33 12.70 7.16
N VAL A 55 -10.01 11.74 6.28
CA VAL A 55 -9.44 12.02 4.95
C VAL A 55 -10.50 12.43 3.92
N GLY A 56 -11.75 12.00 4.08
CA GLY A 56 -12.87 12.35 3.20
C GLY A 56 -13.01 11.48 1.94
N ARG A 57 -12.60 10.21 2.00
CA ARG A 57 -12.78 9.23 0.92
C ARG A 57 -14.21 8.65 0.90
N PRO A 58 -14.69 8.15 -0.25
CA PRO A 58 -14.02 8.10 -1.55
C PRO A 58 -13.98 9.47 -2.24
N SER A 59 -12.87 9.76 -2.91
CA SER A 59 -12.76 10.94 -3.76
C SER A 59 -13.70 10.81 -4.96
N PRO A 60 -14.43 11.86 -5.34
CA PRO A 60 -15.32 11.80 -6.49
C PRO A 60 -14.52 11.65 -7.78
N VAL A 61 -14.96 10.75 -8.66
CA VAL A 61 -14.44 10.67 -10.04
C VAL A 61 -15.25 11.64 -10.89
N TYR A 62 -14.63 12.73 -11.31
CA TYR A 62 -15.28 13.78 -12.09
C TYR A 62 -15.04 13.60 -13.59
N HIS A 63 -16.11 13.58 -14.39
CA HIS A 63 -16.00 13.61 -15.84
C HIS A 63 -15.74 15.03 -16.34
N ALA A 64 -14.53 15.27 -16.84
CA ALA A 64 -14.07 16.55 -17.36
C ALA A 64 -14.60 16.85 -18.78
N LYS A 65 -15.93 16.96 -18.93
CA LYS A 65 -16.63 17.04 -20.23
C LYS A 65 -16.01 18.03 -21.23
N ARG A 66 -15.65 19.23 -20.78
CA ARG A 66 -15.04 20.27 -21.64
C ARG A 66 -13.70 19.84 -22.26
N TRP A 67 -12.92 19.05 -21.54
CA TRP A 67 -11.62 18.55 -22.02
C TRP A 67 -11.79 17.34 -22.94
N SER A 68 -12.84 16.55 -22.74
CA SER A 68 -13.16 15.40 -23.59
C SER A 68 -13.66 15.81 -25.00
N GLU A 69 -14.15 17.03 -25.15
CA GLU A 69 -14.73 17.57 -26.40
C GLU A 69 -13.76 18.45 -27.20
N MET A 70 -12.48 18.56 -26.78
CA MET A 70 -11.42 19.25 -27.53
C MET A 70 -10.78 18.32 -28.57
#